data_AF-B7IRQ4-F1
#
_entry.id   AF-B7IRQ4-F1
#
_cell.length_a   1.000
_cell.length_b   1.000
_cell.length_c   1.000
_cell.angle_alpha   90.00
_cell.angle_beta   90.00
_cell.angle_gamma   90.00
#
_symmetry.space_group_name_H-M   'P 1'
#
loop_
_entity.id
_entity.type
_entity.pdbx_description
1 polymer ?
#
loop_
_entity_poly.entity_id
_entity_poly.type
_entity_poly.pdbx_seq_one_letter_code
_entity_poly.pdbx_strand_id
1 'polypeptide(L)'
;MIQIVTVRSGDSVYSLASKYGSTPDEIVKDNGLNPAETLVVGQALIVNTKGNNYYVQPGDSLYRISQTYNVPLASLAKVNNLSLKSILHVGQQLYVPKGTKRAVESIAYLQPSTIPIKESLVNATRAINPFLTYLAYFSFEAKRDGTLKEPTETAKIANIATQGKTIPMLVITNIENGNFSADLTSVILRDATIQNKFITNILQTAEKYGMRDIHFDFESVAPEDREAYNRFLRNVKTRLPSGYTLSTTLVPKTSSNQKGKFFEAHDYKAQGQIVDFVVIMTYDWGWQGGPPMAISPIGPVKEVLQYAKSQMPPQKIMMGQNLYGFDWKLPFKQGNPPAKAISSVAAVALARKYNVPIRYDFTAQAPHFNYFDENGVQHEVWFEDSRSVQSKFNLMKEQGIGGISYWKIGLPFPQNWRLLVENFTITKKG
;
A
#
# COMPACT_ATOMS: atom_id res chain seq x y z
N MET A 1 0.97 24.39 3.07
CA MET A 1 1.32 22.96 3.29
C MET A 1 0.04 22.18 3.57
N ILE A 2 0.05 20.85 3.50
CA ILE A 2 -1.10 20.04 3.92
C ILE A 2 -0.94 19.59 5.37
N GLN A 3 -2.04 19.61 6.10
CA GLN A 3 -2.19 19.03 7.43
C GLN A 3 -3.38 18.06 7.45
N ILE A 4 -3.28 17.02 8.27
CA ILE A 4 -4.41 16.14 8.59
C ILE A 4 -5.18 16.69 9.78
N VAL A 5 -6.51 16.64 9.72
CA VAL A 5 -7.41 17.11 10.77
C VAL A 5 -8.43 16.01 11.08
N THR A 6 -8.66 15.76 12.36
CA THR A 6 -9.75 14.87 12.80
C THR A 6 -10.99 15.69 13.13
N VAL A 7 -12.10 15.38 12.46
CA VAL A 7 -13.41 16.01 12.66
C VAL A 7 -13.91 15.79 14.09
N ARG A 8 -14.42 16.85 14.71
CA ARG A 8 -15.06 16.86 16.02
C ARG A 8 -16.56 17.12 15.91
N SER A 9 -17.28 16.87 17.00
CA SER A 9 -18.69 17.26 17.10
C SER A 9 -18.84 18.76 16.86
N GLY A 10 -19.75 19.14 15.96
CA GLY A 10 -20.01 20.53 15.57
C GLY A 10 -19.12 21.07 14.45
N ASP A 11 -18.08 20.36 14.01
CA ASP A 11 -17.29 20.78 12.87
C ASP A 11 -18.12 20.71 11.57
N SER A 12 -18.04 21.77 10.78
CA SER A 12 -18.48 21.84 9.39
C SER A 12 -17.30 22.16 8.47
N VAL A 13 -17.44 21.87 7.18
CA VAL A 13 -16.45 22.25 6.17
C VAL A 13 -16.13 23.75 6.25
N TYR A 14 -17.12 24.61 6.48
CA TYR A 14 -16.95 26.07 6.64
C TYR A 14 -16.14 26.45 7.88
N SER A 15 -16.44 25.82 9.03
CA SER A 15 -15.69 26.06 10.27
C SER A 15 -14.23 25.62 10.16
N LEU A 16 -13.98 24.49 9.48
CA LEU A 16 -12.64 23.97 9.23
C LEU A 16 -11.88 24.86 8.24
N ALA A 17 -12.52 25.28 7.15
CA ALA A 17 -11.93 26.21 6.19
C ALA A 17 -11.46 27.50 6.87
N SER A 18 -12.32 28.07 7.71
CA SER A 18 -12.03 29.30 8.48
C SER A 18 -10.85 29.10 9.44
N LYS A 19 -10.81 27.99 10.18
CA LYS A 19 -9.76 27.70 11.16
C LYS A 19 -8.38 27.49 10.53
N TYR A 20 -8.31 26.76 9.41
CA TYR A 20 -7.04 26.33 8.82
C TYR A 20 -6.57 27.23 7.66
N GLY A 21 -7.41 28.15 7.19
CA GLY A 21 -7.09 29.06 6.10
C GLY A 21 -7.18 28.43 4.70
N SER A 22 -8.02 27.40 4.55
CA SER A 22 -8.39 26.77 3.27
C SER A 22 -9.77 27.28 2.81
N THR A 23 -10.28 26.84 1.66
CA THR A 23 -11.67 27.10 1.25
C THR A 23 -12.56 25.86 1.43
N PRO A 24 -13.89 26.03 1.57
CA PRO A 24 -14.80 24.89 1.57
C PRO A 24 -14.64 23.97 0.36
N ASP A 25 -14.52 24.56 -0.83
CA ASP A 25 -14.38 23.81 -2.09
C ASP A 25 -13.07 23.02 -2.16
N GLU A 26 -11.96 23.58 -1.66
CA GLU A 26 -10.69 22.85 -1.55
C GLU A 26 -10.83 21.64 -0.62
N ILE A 27 -11.45 21.80 0.55
CA ILE A 27 -11.65 20.71 1.50
C ILE A 27 -12.55 19.63 0.89
N VAL A 28 -13.65 20.02 0.25
CA VAL A 28 -14.56 19.08 -0.43
C VAL A 28 -13.81 18.31 -1.52
N LYS A 29 -13.11 19.00 -2.40
CA LYS A 29 -12.39 18.41 -3.54
C LYS A 29 -11.26 17.49 -3.10
N ASP A 30 -10.39 17.97 -2.20
CA ASP A 30 -9.18 17.23 -1.77
C ASP A 30 -9.54 15.97 -0.97
N ASN A 31 -10.73 15.91 -0.37
CA ASN A 31 -11.22 14.78 0.40
C ASN A 31 -12.30 13.95 -0.31
N GLY A 32 -12.69 14.32 -1.54
CA GLY A 32 -13.74 13.64 -2.29
C GLY A 32 -15.09 13.61 -1.58
N LEU A 33 -15.44 14.70 -0.88
CA LEU A 33 -16.68 14.80 -0.13
C LEU A 33 -17.86 15.11 -1.06
N ASN A 34 -19.06 14.65 -0.68
CA ASN A 34 -20.29 15.18 -1.21
C ASN A 34 -20.69 16.42 -0.38
N PRO A 35 -20.84 17.62 -0.99
CA PRO A 35 -21.23 18.85 -0.28
C PRO A 35 -22.56 18.76 0.49
N ALA A 36 -23.45 17.86 0.08
CA ALA A 36 -24.74 17.65 0.73
C ALA A 36 -24.67 16.70 1.95
N GLU A 37 -23.54 16.01 2.16
CA GLU A 37 -23.37 15.07 3.26
C GLU A 37 -22.73 15.74 4.48
N THR A 38 -23.11 15.25 5.67
CA THR A 38 -22.49 15.65 6.93
C THR A 38 -21.09 15.05 7.09
N LEU A 39 -20.25 15.73 7.86
CA LEU A 39 -18.99 15.17 8.34
C LEU A 39 -19.26 14.15 9.45
N VAL A 40 -18.43 13.11 9.54
CA VAL A 40 -18.53 12.10 10.60
C VAL A 40 -17.52 12.43 11.70
N VAL A 41 -17.94 12.40 12.97
CA VAL A 41 -17.01 12.58 14.10
C VAL A 41 -15.91 11.53 14.03
N GLY A 42 -14.66 11.96 14.11
CA GLY A 42 -13.50 11.09 13.98
C GLY A 42 -13.04 10.82 12.54
N GLN A 43 -13.76 11.32 11.52
CA GLN A 43 -13.31 11.31 10.13
C GLN A 43 -12.03 12.14 10.00
N ALA A 44 -11.06 11.63 9.24
CA ALA A 44 -9.82 12.33 8.96
C ALA A 44 -9.89 13.04 7.61
N LEU A 45 -9.59 14.34 7.60
CA LEU A 45 -9.55 15.18 6.41
C LEU A 45 -8.14 15.73 6.19
N ILE A 46 -7.76 15.99 4.95
CA ILE A 46 -6.60 16.82 4.62
C ILE A 46 -7.06 18.25 4.35
N VAL A 47 -6.32 19.22 4.87
CA VAL A 47 -6.59 20.66 4.69
C VAL A 47 -5.32 21.39 4.31
N ASN A 48 -5.43 22.42 3.48
CA ASN A 48 -4.32 23.31 3.16
C ASN A 48 -4.16 24.34 4.28
N THR A 49 -2.93 24.49 4.81
CA THR A 49 -2.55 25.54 5.75
C THR A 49 -1.57 26.52 5.11
N LYS A 50 -1.62 27.78 5.56
CA LYS A 50 -0.79 28.89 5.06
C LYS A 50 0.33 29.23 6.05
N GLY A 51 1.41 29.82 5.55
CA GLY A 51 2.47 30.41 6.37
C GLY A 51 3.23 29.42 7.28
N ASN A 52 3.37 28.15 6.87
CA ASN A 52 3.98 27.09 7.68
C ASN A 52 3.29 26.85 9.03
N ASN A 53 2.03 27.26 9.18
CA ASN A 53 1.26 27.01 10.39
C ASN A 53 0.79 25.55 10.44
N TYR A 54 0.90 24.99 11.63
CA TYR A 54 0.41 23.67 11.98
C TYR A 54 -0.34 23.73 13.31
N TYR A 55 -1.44 23.00 13.43
CA TYR A 55 -2.16 22.87 14.70
C TYR A 55 -2.08 21.44 15.21
N VAL A 56 -1.55 21.25 16.41
CA VAL A 56 -1.37 19.93 17.04
C VAL A 56 -2.68 19.14 17.04
N GLN A 57 -2.61 17.90 16.55
CA GLN A 57 -3.69 16.92 16.48
C GLN A 57 -3.59 15.88 17.61
N PRO A 58 -4.66 15.11 17.89
CA PRO A 58 -4.59 14.01 18.83
C PRO A 58 -3.48 13.00 18.47
N GLY A 59 -2.65 12.64 19.45
CA GLY A 59 -1.53 11.70 19.27
C GLY A 59 -0.26 12.31 18.68
N ASP A 60 -0.22 13.62 18.43
CA ASP A 60 1.00 14.27 17.96
C ASP A 60 2.09 14.35 19.03
N SER A 61 3.32 14.31 18.53
CA SER A 61 4.54 14.64 19.26
C SER A 61 5.45 15.44 18.34
N LEU A 62 6.42 16.17 18.91
CA LEU A 62 7.44 16.85 18.11
C LEU A 62 8.15 15.88 17.16
N TYR A 63 8.38 14.63 17.60
CA TYR A 63 8.97 13.59 16.78
C TYR A 63 8.08 13.23 15.57
N ARG A 64 6.78 12.99 15.79
CA ARG A 64 5.85 12.67 14.70
C ARG A 64 5.75 13.80 13.69
N ILE A 65 5.69 15.05 14.15
CA ILE A 65 5.61 16.25 13.29
C ILE A 65 6.92 16.40 12.50
N SER A 66 8.06 16.22 13.17
CA SER A 66 9.40 16.22 12.56
C SER A 66 9.51 15.22 11.39
N GLN A 67 9.07 13.97 11.60
CA GLN A 67 9.06 12.94 10.55
C GLN A 67 8.08 13.26 9.41
N THR A 68 6.89 13.78 9.76
CA THR A 68 5.86 14.16 8.78
C THR A 68 6.37 15.20 7.79
N TYR A 69 6.95 16.28 8.31
CA TYR A 69 7.35 17.43 7.50
C TYR A 69 8.84 17.47 7.17
N ASN A 70 9.60 16.43 7.50
CA ASN A 70 11.04 16.34 7.30
C ASN A 70 11.80 17.57 7.86
N VAL A 71 11.50 17.94 9.11
CA VAL A 71 12.16 19.03 9.83
C VAL A 71 12.98 18.41 10.94
N PRO A 72 14.30 18.69 11.08
CA PRO A 72 15.09 18.15 12.17
C PRO A 72 14.46 18.46 13.53
N LEU A 73 14.30 17.44 14.38
CA LEU A 73 13.57 17.56 15.65
C LEU A 73 14.06 18.73 16.52
N ALA A 74 15.38 18.90 16.65
CA ALA A 74 15.98 20.00 17.39
C ALA A 74 15.66 21.38 16.78
N SER A 75 15.59 21.48 15.44
CA SER A 75 15.21 22.71 14.74
C SER A 75 13.73 23.03 14.96
N LEU A 76 12.86 22.01 14.86
CA LEU A 76 11.43 22.16 15.12
C LEU A 76 11.15 22.63 16.57
N ALA A 77 11.84 22.06 17.55
CA ALA A 77 11.73 22.49 18.94
C ALA A 77 12.22 23.94 19.11
N LYS A 78 13.42 24.25 18.58
CA LYS A 78 14.04 25.58 18.68
C LYS A 78 13.16 26.69 18.09
N VAL A 79 12.63 26.50 16.87
CA VAL A 79 11.83 27.53 16.19
C VAL A 79 10.48 27.79 16.86
N ASN A 80 10.00 26.87 17.70
CA ASN A 80 8.77 27.01 18.47
C ASN A 80 9.02 27.37 19.95
N ASN A 81 10.26 27.67 20.34
CA ASN A 81 10.65 27.94 21.73
C ASN A 81 10.27 26.78 22.69
N LEU A 82 10.36 25.55 22.18
CA LEU A 82 10.06 24.33 22.93
C LEU A 82 11.35 23.57 23.28
N SER A 83 11.31 22.80 24.35
CA SER A 83 12.30 21.77 24.63
C SER A 83 11.95 20.49 23.86
N LEU A 84 12.93 19.58 23.70
CA LEU A 84 12.69 18.26 23.11
C LEU A 84 11.68 17.40 23.91
N LYS A 85 11.45 17.75 25.19
CA LYS A 85 10.54 17.05 26.10
C LYS A 85 9.23 17.81 26.36
N SER A 86 9.00 18.92 25.65
CA SER A 86 7.80 19.71 25.85
C SER A 86 6.55 18.90 25.50
N ILE A 87 5.57 18.94 26.40
CA ILE A 87 4.26 18.33 26.19
C ILE A 87 3.47 19.23 25.23
N LEU A 88 2.89 18.63 24.19
CA LEU A 88 2.04 19.33 23.23
C LEU A 88 0.58 19.21 23.63
N HIS A 89 -0.17 20.29 23.42
CA HIS A 89 -1.62 20.30 23.64
C HIS A 89 -2.34 20.34 22.31
N VAL A 90 -3.41 19.56 22.18
CA VAL A 90 -4.23 19.55 20.97
C VAL A 90 -4.77 20.95 20.68
N GLY A 91 -4.60 21.43 19.45
CA GLY A 91 -4.95 22.78 19.03
C GLY A 91 -3.83 23.82 19.21
N GLN A 92 -2.73 23.48 19.88
CA GLN A 92 -1.55 24.33 19.95
C GLN A 92 -1.03 24.62 18.53
N GLN A 93 -0.78 25.90 18.24
CA GLN A 93 -0.19 26.32 16.98
C GLN A 93 1.33 26.17 17.02
N LEU A 94 1.89 25.65 15.94
CA LEU A 94 3.33 25.50 15.73
C LEU A 94 3.71 26.07 14.36
N TYR A 95 4.88 26.68 14.29
CA TYR A 95 5.56 26.99 13.03
C TYR A 95 6.38 25.78 12.58
N VAL A 96 6.07 25.25 11.39
CA VAL A 96 6.68 24.03 10.86
C VAL A 96 7.29 24.31 9.47
N PRO A 97 8.59 24.65 9.40
CA PRO A 97 9.24 24.94 8.13
C PRO A 97 9.50 23.65 7.34
N LYS A 98 8.49 23.19 6.59
CA LYS A 98 8.50 21.91 5.84
C LYS A 98 9.80 21.75 5.03
N GLY A 99 10.50 20.64 5.26
CA GLY A 99 11.73 20.29 4.58
C GLY A 99 11.51 19.70 3.18
N THR A 100 12.60 19.25 2.57
CA THR A 100 12.58 18.66 1.22
C THR A 100 11.87 17.29 1.22
N LYS A 101 11.27 16.95 0.08
CA LYS A 101 10.62 15.66 -0.13
C LYS A 101 11.65 14.66 -0.65
N ARG A 102 11.91 13.58 0.09
CA ARG A 102 12.79 12.50 -0.41
C ARG A 102 12.14 11.76 -1.58
N ALA A 103 12.95 11.12 -2.41
CA ALA A 103 12.46 10.27 -3.49
C ALA A 103 11.73 9.03 -2.95
N VAL A 104 10.74 8.56 -3.72
CA VAL A 104 10.02 7.31 -3.46
C VAL A 104 9.71 6.61 -4.78
N GLU A 105 9.80 5.28 -4.77
CA GLU A 105 9.22 4.45 -5.82
C GLU A 105 7.83 3.97 -5.38
N SER A 106 6.84 4.10 -6.26
CA SER A 106 5.45 3.73 -5.97
C SER A 106 4.93 2.72 -6.97
N ILE A 107 4.35 1.63 -6.46
CA ILE A 107 3.73 0.57 -7.23
C ILE A 107 2.24 0.54 -6.88
N ALA A 108 1.37 0.28 -7.85
CA ALA A 108 -0.02 -0.06 -7.56
C ALA A 108 -0.48 -1.23 -8.44
N TYR A 109 -1.15 -2.19 -7.82
CA TYR A 109 -1.71 -3.34 -8.51
C TYR A 109 -3.09 -3.04 -9.09
N LEU A 110 -3.35 -3.55 -10.29
CA LEU A 110 -4.66 -3.60 -10.93
C LEU A 110 -5.10 -5.06 -11.00
N GLN A 111 -6.26 -5.39 -10.42
CA GLN A 111 -6.86 -6.72 -10.48
C GLN A 111 -8.36 -6.60 -10.81
N PRO A 112 -8.73 -6.62 -12.11
CA PRO A 112 -10.11 -6.61 -12.58
C PRO A 112 -10.85 -7.89 -12.20
N SER A 113 -12.18 -7.81 -12.15
CA SER A 113 -13.07 -8.95 -11.84
C SER A 113 -14.03 -9.28 -12.98
N THR A 114 -13.87 -8.66 -14.16
CA THR A 114 -14.74 -8.85 -15.33
C THR A 114 -13.91 -8.85 -16.61
N ILE A 115 -14.45 -9.46 -17.66
CA ILE A 115 -13.92 -9.40 -19.03
C ILE A 115 -15.07 -8.91 -19.93
N PRO A 116 -14.94 -7.75 -20.60
CA PRO A 116 -13.83 -6.80 -20.53
C PRO A 116 -13.71 -6.08 -19.16
N ILE A 117 -12.61 -5.34 -18.97
CA ILE A 117 -12.36 -4.52 -17.78
C ILE A 117 -13.41 -3.40 -17.71
N LYS A 118 -14.07 -3.23 -16.56
CA LYS A 118 -15.01 -2.11 -16.34
C LYS A 118 -14.33 -0.76 -16.62
N GLU A 119 -14.98 0.10 -17.40
CA GLU A 119 -14.41 1.41 -17.76
C GLU A 119 -14.14 2.29 -16.51
N SER A 120 -14.93 2.15 -15.46
CA SER A 120 -14.66 2.83 -14.18
C SER A 120 -13.31 2.45 -13.56
N LEU A 121 -12.89 1.18 -13.70
CA LEU A 121 -11.61 0.70 -13.21
C LEU A 121 -10.45 1.15 -14.12
N VAL A 122 -10.67 1.21 -15.44
CA VAL A 122 -9.72 1.82 -16.38
C VAL A 122 -9.52 3.30 -16.06
N ASN A 123 -10.61 4.05 -15.80
CA ASN A 123 -10.54 5.45 -15.39
C ASN A 123 -9.81 5.64 -14.05
N ALA A 124 -10.06 4.77 -13.07
CA ALA A 124 -9.30 4.78 -11.82
C ALA A 124 -7.80 4.54 -12.06
N THR A 125 -7.46 3.64 -12.99
CA THR A 125 -6.07 3.37 -13.39
C THR A 125 -5.43 4.61 -14.03
N ARG A 126 -6.12 5.27 -14.96
CA ARG A 126 -5.64 6.53 -15.58
C ARG A 126 -5.43 7.63 -14.54
N ALA A 127 -6.36 7.78 -13.59
CA ALA A 127 -6.28 8.79 -12.55
C ALA A 127 -5.11 8.57 -11.57
N ILE A 128 -4.74 7.31 -11.32
CA ILE A 128 -3.66 6.94 -10.38
C ILE A 128 -2.29 6.96 -11.05
N ASN A 129 -2.20 6.66 -12.36
CA ASN A 129 -0.95 6.52 -13.10
C ASN A 129 0.07 7.68 -12.94
N PRO A 130 -0.31 8.96 -12.86
CA PRO A 130 0.63 10.05 -12.59
C PRO A 130 1.43 9.88 -11.29
N PHE A 131 0.88 9.16 -10.31
CA PHE A 131 1.48 8.93 -9.00
C PHE A 131 2.32 7.65 -8.90
N LEU A 132 2.53 6.93 -10.00
CA LEU A 132 3.19 5.62 -10.00
C LEU A 132 4.58 5.67 -10.63
N THR A 133 5.54 4.97 -10.04
CA THR A 133 6.76 4.52 -10.72
C THR A 133 6.45 3.27 -11.55
N TYR A 134 5.64 2.35 -11.01
CA TYR A 134 5.25 1.11 -11.65
C TYR A 134 3.73 0.84 -11.59
N LEU A 135 3.19 0.25 -12.65
CA LEU A 135 1.82 -0.27 -12.70
C LEU A 135 1.86 -1.78 -12.82
N ALA A 136 1.29 -2.49 -11.86
CA ALA A 136 1.34 -3.95 -11.78
C ALA A 136 -0.01 -4.58 -12.20
N TYR A 137 -0.13 -5.02 -13.46
CA TYR A 137 -1.37 -5.66 -13.92
C TYR A 137 -1.42 -7.14 -13.52
N PHE A 138 -2.25 -7.46 -12.53
CA PHE A 138 -2.37 -8.78 -11.94
C PHE A 138 -3.38 -9.66 -12.70
N SER A 139 -3.00 -10.79 -13.30
CA SER A 139 -1.62 -11.29 -13.51
C SER A 139 -1.55 -12.20 -14.73
N PHE A 140 -0.33 -12.49 -15.18
CA PHE A 140 -0.04 -13.59 -16.09
C PHE A 140 0.11 -14.88 -15.27
N GLU A 141 -0.75 -15.86 -15.50
CA GLU A 141 -0.64 -17.15 -14.81
C GLU A 141 0.39 -18.04 -15.53
N ALA A 142 1.41 -18.51 -14.80
CA ALA A 142 2.33 -19.51 -15.30
C ALA A 142 1.61 -20.83 -15.59
N LYS A 143 2.08 -21.58 -16.59
CA LYS A 143 1.59 -22.91 -16.93
C LYS A 143 2.70 -23.94 -16.86
N ARG A 144 2.34 -25.19 -16.54
CA ARG A 144 3.29 -26.30 -16.33
C ARG A 144 4.15 -26.61 -17.55
N ASP A 145 3.74 -26.20 -18.75
CA ASP A 145 4.51 -26.37 -19.99
C ASP A 145 5.43 -25.18 -20.32
N GLY A 146 5.55 -24.21 -19.39
CA GLY A 146 6.37 -23.01 -19.55
C GLY A 146 5.70 -21.89 -20.35
N THR A 147 4.40 -21.95 -20.65
CA THR A 147 3.65 -20.83 -21.25
C THR A 147 3.05 -19.90 -20.19
N LEU A 148 2.53 -18.76 -20.63
CA LEU A 148 1.84 -17.77 -19.81
C LEU A 148 0.40 -17.61 -20.30
N LYS A 149 -0.57 -17.61 -19.39
CA LYS A 149 -1.92 -17.15 -19.70
C LYS A 149 -2.00 -15.65 -19.46
N GLU A 150 -2.14 -14.91 -20.56
CA GLU A 150 -2.23 -13.46 -20.56
C GLU A 150 -3.59 -12.96 -20.01
N PRO A 151 -3.61 -11.93 -19.16
CA PRO A 151 -4.86 -11.29 -18.75
C PRO A 151 -5.44 -10.42 -19.89
N THR A 152 -6.76 -10.22 -19.89
CA THR A 152 -7.45 -9.47 -20.96
C THR A 152 -6.92 -8.03 -21.09
N GLU A 153 -6.97 -7.46 -22.31
CA GLU A 153 -6.66 -6.03 -22.55
C GLU A 153 -5.25 -5.58 -22.10
N THR A 154 -4.26 -6.48 -21.99
CA THR A 154 -2.89 -6.13 -21.53
C THR A 154 -2.30 -4.95 -22.29
N ALA A 155 -2.38 -4.93 -23.64
CA ALA A 155 -1.85 -3.83 -24.44
C ALA A 155 -2.43 -2.46 -24.02
N LYS A 156 -3.74 -2.40 -23.74
CA LYS A 156 -4.42 -1.17 -23.30
C LYS A 156 -3.88 -0.71 -21.94
N ILE A 157 -3.70 -1.62 -20.99
CA ILE A 157 -3.19 -1.30 -19.65
C ILE A 157 -1.71 -0.91 -19.69
N ALA A 158 -0.89 -1.63 -20.45
CA ALA A 158 0.52 -1.30 -20.64
C ALA A 158 0.69 0.09 -21.26
N ASN A 159 -0.13 0.44 -22.27
CA ASN A 159 -0.11 1.75 -22.91
C ASN A 159 -0.50 2.90 -21.97
N ILE A 160 -1.44 2.67 -21.04
CA ILE A 160 -1.76 3.68 -20.01
C ILE A 160 -0.52 3.98 -19.16
N ALA A 161 0.22 2.94 -18.74
CA ALA A 161 1.44 3.13 -17.94
C ALA A 161 2.50 3.92 -18.71
N THR A 162 2.86 3.46 -19.91
CA THR A 162 3.96 4.03 -20.70
C THR A 162 3.71 5.49 -21.09
N GLN A 163 2.48 5.86 -21.46
CA GLN A 163 2.12 7.26 -21.74
C GLN A 163 2.34 8.21 -20.55
N GLY A 164 2.30 7.69 -19.32
CA GLY A 164 2.56 8.46 -18.08
C GLY A 164 3.97 8.31 -17.51
N LYS A 165 4.93 7.79 -18.29
CA LYS A 165 6.31 7.47 -17.86
C LYS A 165 6.36 6.49 -16.67
N THR A 166 5.31 5.67 -16.53
CA THR A 166 5.21 4.60 -15.55
C THR A 166 5.65 3.30 -16.23
N ILE A 167 6.41 2.47 -15.53
CA ILE A 167 6.82 1.15 -16.06
C ILE A 167 5.67 0.15 -15.83
N PRO A 168 5.07 -0.45 -16.87
CA PRO A 168 4.19 -1.59 -16.67
C PRO A 168 5.03 -2.79 -16.23
N MET A 169 4.65 -3.46 -15.15
CA MET A 169 5.31 -4.67 -14.67
C MET A 169 4.68 -5.90 -15.33
N LEU A 170 5.51 -6.87 -15.71
CA LEU A 170 5.06 -8.20 -16.07
C LEU A 170 4.89 -9.03 -14.79
N VAL A 171 3.69 -9.02 -14.22
CA VAL A 171 3.34 -9.75 -12.98
C VAL A 171 3.03 -11.19 -13.31
N ILE A 172 3.85 -12.12 -12.81
CA ILE A 172 3.75 -13.55 -13.08
C ILE A 172 3.42 -14.29 -11.78
N THR A 173 2.32 -15.04 -11.78
CA THR A 173 1.86 -15.81 -10.62
C THR A 173 1.87 -17.30 -10.91
N ASN A 174 1.97 -18.11 -9.85
CA ASN A 174 1.76 -19.56 -9.89
C ASN A 174 0.33 -19.94 -9.49
N ILE A 175 -0.66 -19.18 -9.99
CA ILE A 175 -2.07 -19.48 -9.75
C ILE A 175 -2.57 -20.50 -10.78
N GLU A 176 -3.18 -21.57 -10.29
CA GLU A 176 -4.00 -22.49 -11.08
C GLU A 176 -5.32 -22.75 -10.34
N ASN A 177 -6.44 -22.76 -11.08
CA ASN A 177 -7.78 -22.95 -10.50
C ASN A 177 -8.09 -21.98 -9.33
N GLY A 178 -7.63 -20.73 -9.44
CA GLY A 178 -7.90 -19.66 -8.47
C GLY A 178 -7.07 -19.71 -7.19
N ASN A 179 -6.11 -20.64 -7.05
CA ASN A 179 -5.23 -20.74 -5.88
C ASN A 179 -3.76 -20.82 -6.29
N PHE A 180 -2.86 -20.36 -5.41
CA PHE A 180 -1.43 -20.57 -5.57
C PHE A 180 -1.06 -22.05 -5.44
N SER A 181 -0.18 -22.53 -6.33
CA SER A 181 0.19 -23.95 -6.44
C SER A 181 1.68 -24.18 -6.30
N ALA A 182 2.04 -24.94 -5.25
CA ALA A 182 3.40 -25.41 -5.01
C ALA A 182 3.89 -26.29 -6.19
N ASP A 183 3.06 -27.25 -6.61
CA ASP A 183 3.37 -28.20 -7.68
C ASP A 183 3.68 -27.49 -9.01
N LEU A 184 2.93 -26.43 -9.33
CA LEU A 184 3.21 -25.62 -10.52
C LEU A 184 4.61 -25.01 -10.45
N THR A 185 4.99 -24.40 -9.31
CA THR A 185 6.35 -23.87 -9.15
C THR A 185 7.40 -24.99 -9.15
N SER A 186 7.15 -26.14 -8.53
CA SER A 186 8.11 -27.24 -8.54
C SER A 186 8.43 -27.71 -9.97
N VAL A 187 7.43 -27.77 -10.87
CA VAL A 187 7.67 -28.06 -12.29
C VAL A 187 8.58 -27.00 -12.93
N ILE A 188 8.23 -25.72 -12.80
CA ILE A 188 8.99 -24.60 -13.38
C ILE A 188 10.43 -24.52 -12.82
N LEU A 189 10.61 -24.81 -11.54
CA LEU A 189 11.88 -24.62 -10.83
C LEU A 189 12.85 -25.80 -10.98
N ARG A 190 12.34 -27.01 -11.22
CA ARG A 190 13.14 -28.25 -11.28
C ARG A 190 13.44 -28.72 -12.70
N ASP A 191 12.59 -28.44 -13.68
CA ASP A 191 12.80 -28.85 -15.07
C ASP A 191 13.47 -27.73 -15.90
N ALA A 192 14.72 -27.98 -16.33
CA ALA A 192 15.49 -27.00 -17.08
C ALA A 192 14.92 -26.69 -18.48
N THR A 193 14.29 -27.65 -19.14
CA THR A 193 13.70 -27.48 -20.47
C THR A 193 12.50 -26.54 -20.37
N ILE A 194 11.61 -26.81 -19.41
CA ILE A 194 10.44 -25.98 -19.12
C ILE A 194 10.88 -24.59 -18.66
N GLN A 195 11.87 -24.50 -17.76
CA GLN A 195 12.38 -23.23 -17.28
C GLN A 195 12.94 -22.34 -18.40
N ASN A 196 13.71 -22.92 -19.34
CA ASN A 196 14.23 -22.18 -20.48
C ASN A 196 13.10 -21.65 -21.39
N LYS A 197 12.11 -22.49 -21.71
CA LYS A 197 10.93 -22.07 -22.48
C LYS A 197 10.16 -20.96 -21.75
N PHE A 198 9.99 -21.11 -20.43
CA PHE A 198 9.31 -20.12 -19.58
C PHE A 198 10.01 -18.76 -19.60
N ILE A 199 11.33 -18.73 -19.42
CA ILE A 199 12.10 -17.48 -19.47
C ILE A 199 11.99 -16.84 -20.86
N THR A 200 12.07 -17.62 -21.95
CA THR A 200 11.90 -17.09 -23.31
C THR A 200 10.52 -16.44 -23.50
N ASN A 201 9.44 -17.11 -23.07
CA ASN A 201 8.08 -16.57 -23.17
C ASN A 201 7.91 -15.29 -22.35
N ILE A 202 8.53 -15.22 -21.16
CA ILE A 202 8.54 -14.03 -20.31
C ILE A 202 9.20 -12.86 -21.04
N LEU A 203 10.41 -13.06 -21.57
CA LEU A 203 11.17 -11.98 -22.22
C LEU A 203 10.48 -11.48 -23.50
N GLN A 204 9.95 -12.39 -24.33
CA GLN A 204 9.18 -12.00 -25.52
C GLN A 204 7.89 -11.24 -25.18
N THR A 205 7.19 -11.67 -24.13
CA THR A 205 5.98 -10.97 -23.65
C THR A 205 6.32 -9.59 -23.11
N ALA A 206 7.43 -9.50 -22.36
CA ALA A 206 7.87 -8.25 -21.78
C ALA A 206 8.29 -7.24 -22.86
N GLU A 207 9.01 -7.69 -23.88
CA GLU A 207 9.37 -6.88 -25.06
C GLU A 207 8.12 -6.40 -25.80
N LYS A 208 7.17 -7.32 -26.09
CA LYS A 208 5.91 -7.00 -26.79
C LYS A 208 5.12 -5.86 -26.14
N TYR A 209 5.11 -5.80 -24.80
CA TYR A 209 4.33 -4.82 -24.05
C TYR A 209 5.16 -3.71 -23.39
N GLY A 210 6.46 -3.65 -23.65
CA GLY A 210 7.36 -2.67 -23.03
C GLY A 210 7.44 -2.80 -21.50
N MET A 211 7.26 -4.01 -20.97
CA MET A 211 7.27 -4.29 -19.54
C MET A 211 8.69 -4.47 -19.02
N ARG A 212 9.33 -3.35 -18.65
CA ARG A 212 10.75 -3.33 -18.27
C ARG A 212 11.04 -3.87 -16.87
N ASP A 213 10.03 -4.26 -16.10
CA ASP A 213 10.22 -5.00 -14.85
C ASP A 213 9.51 -6.35 -14.91
N ILE A 214 10.27 -7.42 -14.64
CA ILE A 214 9.76 -8.78 -14.55
C ILE A 214 9.52 -9.08 -13.07
N HIS A 215 8.26 -9.32 -12.70
CA HIS A 215 7.87 -9.48 -11.30
C HIS A 215 7.32 -10.88 -11.04
N PHE A 216 7.98 -11.64 -10.17
CA PHE A 216 7.48 -12.95 -9.74
C PHE A 216 6.73 -12.84 -8.42
N ASP A 217 5.44 -13.07 -8.49
CA ASP A 217 4.56 -13.26 -7.35
C ASP A 217 4.29 -14.76 -7.17
N PHE A 218 5.35 -15.48 -6.78
CA PHE A 218 5.24 -16.90 -6.47
C PHE A 218 4.99 -17.07 -4.98
N GLU A 219 3.81 -17.57 -4.63
CA GLU A 219 3.43 -17.87 -3.25
C GLU A 219 3.18 -19.37 -3.06
N SER A 220 3.14 -19.81 -1.81
CA SER A 220 2.97 -21.24 -1.46
C SER A 220 3.99 -22.16 -2.13
N VAL A 221 5.18 -21.66 -2.46
CA VAL A 221 6.29 -22.44 -3.02
C VAL A 221 6.75 -23.47 -1.98
N ALA A 222 7.01 -24.70 -2.43
CA ALA A 222 7.43 -25.78 -1.53
C ALA A 222 8.72 -25.41 -0.79
N PRO A 223 8.84 -25.66 0.54
CA PRO A 223 10.04 -25.36 1.33
C PRO A 223 11.35 -25.88 0.71
N GLU A 224 11.31 -27.11 0.19
CA GLU A 224 12.41 -27.77 -0.48
C GLU A 224 12.85 -27.10 -1.79
N ASP A 225 11.99 -26.26 -2.39
CA ASP A 225 12.29 -25.50 -3.60
C ASP A 225 12.95 -24.15 -3.34
N ARG A 226 13.27 -23.80 -2.08
CA ARG A 226 13.92 -22.53 -1.71
C ARG A 226 15.14 -22.20 -2.60
N GLU A 227 16.10 -23.12 -2.71
CA GLU A 227 17.31 -22.86 -3.51
C GLU A 227 17.06 -23.01 -5.02
N ALA A 228 16.09 -23.83 -5.42
CA ALA A 228 15.67 -23.89 -6.81
C ALA A 228 15.08 -22.54 -7.26
N TYR A 229 14.31 -21.88 -6.38
CA TYR A 229 13.77 -20.55 -6.63
C TYR A 229 14.90 -19.50 -6.70
N ASN A 230 15.84 -19.52 -5.76
CA ASN A 230 17.03 -18.64 -5.82
C ASN A 230 17.81 -18.80 -7.12
N ARG A 231 18.05 -20.04 -7.57
CA ARG A 231 18.74 -20.33 -8.83
C ARG A 231 17.95 -19.85 -10.04
N PHE A 232 16.63 -20.07 -10.06
CA PHE A 232 15.75 -19.54 -11.11
C PHE A 232 15.85 -18.01 -11.22
N LEU A 233 15.81 -17.28 -10.11
CA LEU A 233 15.93 -15.81 -10.13
C LEU A 233 17.29 -15.35 -10.68
N ARG A 234 18.39 -16.05 -10.36
CA ARG A 234 19.71 -15.79 -10.98
C ARG A 234 19.69 -16.07 -12.49
N ASN A 235 19.02 -17.14 -12.91
CA ASN A 235 18.87 -17.49 -14.32
C ASN A 235 18.09 -16.43 -15.11
N VAL A 236 17.03 -15.87 -14.51
CA VAL A 236 16.29 -14.75 -15.11
C VAL A 236 17.16 -13.51 -15.16
N LYS A 237 17.79 -13.12 -14.03
CA LYS A 237 18.57 -11.88 -13.95
C LYS A 237 19.72 -11.83 -14.96
N THR A 238 20.39 -12.95 -15.18
CA THR A 238 21.50 -13.07 -16.15
C THR A 238 21.05 -12.97 -17.61
N ARG A 239 19.76 -13.11 -17.89
CA ARG A 239 19.16 -13.06 -19.23
C ARG A 239 18.34 -11.80 -19.49
N LEU A 240 18.25 -10.88 -18.52
CA LEU A 240 17.52 -9.63 -18.71
C LEU A 240 18.21 -8.76 -19.78
N PRO A 241 17.45 -8.14 -20.70
CA PRO A 241 17.98 -7.12 -21.59
C PRO A 241 18.49 -5.91 -20.82
N SER A 242 19.36 -5.11 -21.46
CA SER A 242 19.81 -3.84 -20.88
C SER A 242 18.62 -2.94 -20.54
N GLY A 243 18.63 -2.34 -19.35
CA GLY A 243 17.58 -1.45 -18.88
C GLY A 243 16.32 -2.13 -18.32
N TYR A 244 16.30 -3.45 -18.21
CA TYR A 244 15.26 -4.22 -17.51
C TYR A 244 15.64 -4.49 -16.05
N THR A 245 14.63 -4.68 -15.21
CA THR A 245 14.77 -5.04 -13.79
C THR A 245 14.01 -6.33 -13.48
N LEU A 246 14.40 -6.98 -12.37
CA LEU A 246 13.74 -8.14 -11.80
C LEU A 246 13.26 -7.81 -10.39
N SER A 247 12.03 -8.19 -10.07
CA SER A 247 11.45 -8.04 -8.74
C SER A 247 10.68 -9.28 -8.30
N THR A 248 10.40 -9.38 -7.00
CA THR A 248 9.71 -10.52 -6.38
C THR A 248 8.76 -10.08 -5.28
N THR A 249 7.70 -10.85 -5.05
CA THR A 249 6.89 -10.76 -3.84
C THR A 249 7.53 -11.57 -2.70
N LEU A 250 7.45 -11.05 -1.47
CA LEU A 250 7.84 -11.74 -0.26
C LEU A 250 6.70 -11.71 0.77
N VAL A 251 6.39 -12.89 1.32
CA VAL A 251 5.56 -13.02 2.54
C VAL A 251 6.22 -12.31 3.72
N PRO A 252 5.46 -11.70 4.65
CA PRO A 252 6.03 -11.00 5.79
C PRO A 252 6.73 -11.94 6.78
N LYS A 253 7.98 -11.64 7.11
CA LYS A 253 8.76 -12.34 8.16
C LYS A 253 9.41 -11.34 9.11
N THR A 254 9.57 -11.74 10.37
CA THR A 254 10.32 -11.02 11.41
C THR A 254 11.61 -11.74 11.80
N SER A 255 11.79 -13.01 11.39
CA SER A 255 13.04 -13.74 11.56
C SER A 255 13.21 -14.85 10.52
N SER A 256 14.45 -15.33 10.34
CA SER A 256 14.76 -16.49 9.50
C SER A 256 14.32 -17.82 10.11
N ASN A 257 13.88 -17.83 11.37
CA ASN A 257 13.35 -19.01 12.06
C ASN A 257 11.90 -19.32 11.65
N GLN A 258 11.19 -18.39 11.01
CA GLN A 258 9.91 -18.67 10.37
C GLN A 258 10.13 -19.57 9.14
N LYS A 259 9.83 -20.85 9.33
CA LYS A 259 10.00 -21.95 8.38
C LYS A 259 8.66 -22.59 8.01
N GLY A 260 8.69 -23.65 7.20
CA GLY A 260 7.51 -24.37 6.74
C GLY A 260 6.86 -23.73 5.52
N LYS A 261 5.74 -24.34 5.11
CA LYS A 261 5.06 -24.11 3.81
C LYS A 261 4.84 -22.64 3.46
N PHE A 262 4.49 -21.80 4.43
CA PHE A 262 4.16 -20.40 4.17
C PHE A 262 5.37 -19.49 4.01
N PHE A 263 6.55 -19.90 4.51
CA PHE A 263 7.67 -18.98 4.70
C PHE A 263 8.94 -19.46 4.02
N GLU A 264 9.29 -20.73 4.13
CA GLU A 264 10.67 -21.19 3.95
C GLU A 264 11.25 -20.93 2.56
N ALA A 265 10.46 -21.06 1.50
CA ALA A 265 10.90 -20.80 0.14
C ALA A 265 11.25 -19.32 -0.15
N HIS A 266 10.79 -18.39 0.68
CA HIS A 266 11.05 -16.96 0.57
C HIS A 266 12.34 -16.57 1.33
N ASP A 267 13.46 -16.72 0.65
CA ASP A 267 14.81 -16.43 1.16
C ASP A 267 15.16 -14.94 0.99
N TYR A 268 14.86 -14.14 2.01
CA TYR A 268 15.08 -12.69 1.98
C TYR A 268 16.52 -12.31 1.65
N LYS A 269 17.51 -13.02 2.20
CA LYS A 269 18.92 -12.69 2.00
C LYS A 269 19.37 -13.02 0.59
N ALA A 270 19.06 -14.23 0.11
CA ALA A 270 19.44 -14.64 -1.24
C ALA A 270 18.73 -13.79 -2.29
N GLN A 271 17.41 -13.59 -2.16
CA GLN A 271 16.65 -12.79 -3.12
C GLN A 271 17.09 -11.33 -3.09
N GLY A 272 17.36 -10.73 -1.92
CA GLY A 272 17.86 -9.36 -1.79
C GLY A 272 19.23 -9.12 -2.45
N GLN A 273 20.05 -10.16 -2.64
CA GLN A 273 21.30 -10.09 -3.42
C GLN A 273 21.04 -10.17 -4.93
N ILE A 274 19.96 -10.81 -5.35
CA ILE A 274 19.64 -11.08 -6.75
C ILE A 274 18.79 -9.94 -7.32
N VAL A 275 17.58 -9.74 -6.82
CA VAL A 275 16.56 -8.88 -7.45
C VAL A 275 16.87 -7.40 -7.28
N ASP A 276 16.30 -6.55 -8.13
CA ASP A 276 16.45 -5.10 -8.06
C ASP A 276 15.59 -4.49 -6.96
N PHE A 277 14.39 -5.03 -6.73
CA PHE A 277 13.56 -4.72 -5.57
C PHE A 277 12.62 -5.89 -5.18
N VAL A 278 12.08 -5.85 -3.97
CA VAL A 278 11.09 -6.78 -3.44
C VAL A 278 9.83 -6.04 -3.03
N VAL A 279 8.67 -6.66 -3.19
CA VAL A 279 7.40 -6.23 -2.63
C VAL A 279 7.08 -7.13 -1.44
N ILE A 280 7.07 -6.57 -0.22
CA ILE A 280 6.75 -7.35 0.97
C ILE A 280 5.27 -7.16 1.30
N MET A 281 4.51 -8.25 1.44
CA MET A 281 3.07 -8.22 1.73
C MET A 281 2.79 -7.87 3.20
N THR A 282 3.11 -6.64 3.60
CA THR A 282 2.91 -6.12 4.96
C THR A 282 1.46 -5.69 5.20
N TYR A 283 0.51 -6.59 4.94
CA TYR A 283 -0.93 -6.45 5.21
C TYR A 283 -1.57 -7.82 5.48
N ASP A 284 -2.88 -7.83 5.73
CA ASP A 284 -3.69 -9.02 6.03
C ASP A 284 -3.40 -9.72 7.37
N TRP A 285 -3.06 -8.95 8.42
CA TRP A 285 -3.23 -9.44 9.79
C TRP A 285 -4.72 -9.58 10.14
N GLY A 286 -5.47 -8.49 9.97
CA GLY A 286 -6.92 -8.54 9.79
C GLY A 286 -7.23 -8.87 8.33
N TRP A 287 -7.76 -10.05 8.06
CA TRP A 287 -8.04 -10.53 6.71
C TRP A 287 -9.45 -11.12 6.60
N GLN A 288 -9.94 -11.24 5.38
CA GLN A 288 -11.36 -11.59 5.12
C GLN A 288 -11.83 -12.90 5.77
N GLY A 289 -10.95 -13.89 5.98
CA GLY A 289 -11.26 -15.16 6.62
C GLY A 289 -10.90 -15.23 8.11
N GLY A 290 -10.33 -14.16 8.67
CA GLY A 290 -9.92 -14.05 10.07
C GLY A 290 -10.85 -13.18 10.91
N PRO A 291 -10.58 -13.07 12.22
CA PRO A 291 -11.31 -12.16 13.11
C PRO A 291 -11.05 -10.68 12.76
N PRO A 292 -11.94 -9.76 13.20
CA PRO A 292 -11.75 -8.33 12.99
C PRO A 292 -10.51 -7.81 13.74
N MET A 293 -9.65 -7.09 13.01
CA MET A 293 -8.56 -6.28 13.53
C MET A 293 -8.02 -5.38 12.41
N ALA A 294 -7.07 -4.51 12.73
CA ALA A 294 -6.36 -3.71 11.73
C ALA A 294 -5.75 -4.59 10.63
N ILE A 295 -5.85 -4.16 9.38
CA ILE A 295 -5.38 -4.93 8.22
C ILE A 295 -3.84 -4.94 8.20
N SER A 296 -3.20 -3.80 8.46
CA SER A 296 -1.74 -3.67 8.49
C SER A 296 -1.26 -2.89 9.74
N PRO A 297 -1.39 -3.48 10.95
CA PRO A 297 -1.01 -2.82 12.21
C PRO A 297 0.47 -2.41 12.18
N ILE A 298 0.77 -1.16 12.52
CA ILE A 298 2.09 -0.57 12.26
C ILE A 298 3.24 -1.24 13.02
N GLY A 299 2.98 -1.84 14.19
CA GLY A 299 3.97 -2.57 14.99
C GLY A 299 4.52 -3.79 14.23
N PRO A 300 3.68 -4.79 13.92
CA PRO A 300 4.08 -5.93 13.10
C PRO A 300 4.67 -5.52 11.73
N VAL A 301 4.13 -4.49 11.07
CA VAL A 301 4.72 -3.96 9.84
C VAL A 301 6.16 -3.48 10.07
N LYS A 302 6.42 -2.72 11.15
CA LYS A 302 7.77 -2.24 11.49
C LYS A 302 8.73 -3.38 11.75
N GLU A 303 8.32 -4.42 12.48
CA GLU A 303 9.15 -5.60 12.73
C GLU A 303 9.56 -6.30 11.43
N VAL A 304 8.63 -6.44 10.49
CA VAL A 304 8.91 -7.04 9.17
C VAL A 304 9.91 -6.19 8.38
N LEU A 305 9.74 -4.86 8.38
CA LEU A 305 10.67 -3.96 7.68
C LEU A 305 12.07 -3.96 8.31
N GLN A 306 12.15 -4.03 9.64
CA GLN A 306 13.42 -4.13 10.36
C GLN A 306 14.14 -5.45 10.05
N TYR A 307 13.41 -6.56 10.02
CA TYR A 307 13.95 -7.83 9.58
C TYR A 307 14.41 -7.77 8.12
N ALA A 308 13.59 -7.25 7.21
CA ALA A 308 13.97 -7.11 5.81
C ALA A 308 15.26 -6.31 5.63
N LYS A 309 15.40 -5.19 6.35
CA LYS A 309 16.61 -4.35 6.36
C LYS A 309 17.85 -5.07 6.91
N SER A 310 17.67 -6.05 7.80
CA SER A 310 18.78 -6.90 8.26
C SER A 310 19.26 -7.89 7.19
N GLN A 311 18.43 -8.19 6.18
CA GLN A 311 18.71 -9.19 5.15
C GLN A 311 19.09 -8.58 3.79
N MET A 312 18.68 -7.35 3.50
CA MET A 312 18.93 -6.70 2.20
C MET A 312 19.05 -5.17 2.30
N PRO A 313 19.62 -4.50 1.28
CA PRO A 313 19.69 -3.04 1.25
C PRO A 313 18.30 -2.38 1.32
N PRO A 314 18.09 -1.36 2.18
CA PRO A 314 16.77 -0.74 2.40
C PRO A 314 16.10 -0.24 1.12
N GLN A 315 16.87 0.30 0.18
CA GLN A 315 16.39 0.85 -1.08
C GLN A 315 15.72 -0.19 -1.99
N LYS A 316 15.96 -1.49 -1.76
CA LYS A 316 15.29 -2.58 -2.49
C LYS A 316 13.91 -2.93 -1.92
N ILE A 317 13.53 -2.39 -0.76
CA ILE A 317 12.32 -2.78 -0.05
C ILE A 317 11.15 -1.89 -0.47
N MET A 318 10.11 -2.49 -1.02
CA MET A 318 8.79 -1.89 -1.23
C MET A 318 7.82 -2.43 -0.18
N MET A 319 7.33 -1.56 0.71
CA MET A 319 6.36 -1.93 1.73
C MET A 319 4.98 -2.10 1.08
N GLY A 320 4.38 -3.29 1.19
CA GLY A 320 3.00 -3.54 0.78
C GLY A 320 2.01 -2.77 1.66
N GLN A 321 1.03 -2.11 1.06
CA GLN A 321 0.02 -1.33 1.73
C GLN A 321 -1.36 -1.61 1.14
N ASN A 322 -2.28 -2.08 1.99
CA ASN A 322 -3.70 -2.19 1.65
C ASN A 322 -4.32 -0.80 1.46
N LEU A 323 -5.19 -0.64 0.45
CA LEU A 323 -6.11 0.49 0.30
C LEU A 323 -7.54 0.15 0.77
N TYR A 324 -7.78 -1.13 1.07
CA TYR A 324 -9.04 -1.64 1.56
C TYR A 324 -9.04 -1.69 3.09
N GLY A 325 -10.25 -1.60 3.63
CA GLY A 325 -10.62 -2.14 4.92
C GLY A 325 -11.54 -3.34 4.76
N PHE A 326 -12.04 -3.84 5.88
CA PHE A 326 -13.01 -4.92 5.94
C PHE A 326 -14.12 -4.60 6.93
N ASP A 327 -15.30 -5.11 6.60
CA ASP A 327 -16.51 -5.08 7.42
C ASP A 327 -16.88 -6.52 7.81
N TRP A 328 -16.72 -6.85 9.10
CA TRP A 328 -16.99 -8.16 9.67
C TRP A 328 -18.34 -8.18 10.39
N LYS A 329 -19.12 -9.23 10.16
CA LYS A 329 -20.27 -9.58 11.01
C LYS A 329 -19.79 -10.30 12.27
N LEU A 330 -20.39 -9.96 13.41
CA LEU A 330 -20.08 -10.54 14.72
C LEU A 330 -21.22 -11.43 15.24
N PRO A 331 -20.92 -12.42 16.10
CA PRO A 331 -19.57 -12.84 16.52
C PRO A 331 -18.80 -13.56 15.41
N PHE A 332 -17.48 -13.37 15.37
CA PHE A 332 -16.61 -14.13 14.48
C PHE A 332 -16.60 -15.62 14.87
N LYS A 333 -16.70 -16.49 13.87
CA LYS A 333 -16.45 -17.92 13.97
C LYS A 333 -15.69 -18.39 12.74
N GLN A 334 -14.74 -19.31 12.92
CA GLN A 334 -14.00 -19.91 11.81
C GLN A 334 -14.98 -20.57 10.82
N GLY A 335 -14.83 -20.26 9.53
CA GLY A 335 -15.72 -20.76 8.48
C GLY A 335 -16.98 -19.92 8.23
N ASN A 336 -17.18 -18.81 8.95
CA ASN A 336 -18.18 -17.81 8.57
C ASN A 336 -17.93 -17.30 7.13
N PRO A 337 -18.97 -16.75 6.46
CA PRO A 337 -18.78 -15.99 5.23
C PRO A 337 -17.71 -14.91 5.41
N PRO A 338 -16.85 -14.67 4.40
CA PRO A 338 -15.73 -13.76 4.53
C PRO A 338 -16.20 -12.32 4.77
N ALA A 339 -15.37 -11.54 5.46
CA ALA A 339 -15.59 -10.12 5.64
C ALA A 339 -15.63 -9.38 4.30
N LYS A 340 -16.47 -8.34 4.23
CA LYS A 340 -16.64 -7.59 2.99
C LYS A 340 -15.54 -6.54 2.87
N ALA A 341 -14.76 -6.58 1.78
CA ALA A 341 -13.80 -5.53 1.47
C ALA A 341 -14.51 -4.20 1.18
N ILE A 342 -14.01 -3.11 1.76
CA ILE A 342 -14.54 -1.75 1.58
C ILE A 342 -13.41 -0.75 1.33
N SER A 343 -13.70 0.34 0.63
CA SER A 343 -12.77 1.46 0.48
C SER A 343 -12.82 2.41 1.69
N SER A 344 -11.84 3.31 1.81
CA SER A 344 -11.84 4.38 2.82
C SER A 344 -13.12 5.24 2.75
N VAL A 345 -13.53 5.63 1.53
CA VAL A 345 -14.76 6.41 1.31
C VAL A 345 -16.01 5.61 1.73
N ALA A 346 -16.07 4.32 1.41
CA ALA A 346 -17.20 3.46 1.78
C ALA A 346 -17.28 3.23 3.30
N ALA A 347 -16.14 3.12 3.99
CA ALA A 347 -16.10 3.00 5.45
C ALA A 347 -16.68 4.23 6.14
N VAL A 348 -16.30 5.44 5.70
CA VAL A 348 -16.89 6.69 6.21
C VAL A 348 -18.39 6.77 5.92
N ALA A 349 -18.82 6.32 4.75
CA ALA A 349 -20.24 6.27 4.41
C ALA A 349 -21.05 5.33 5.32
N LEU A 350 -20.48 4.18 5.71
CA LEU A 350 -21.10 3.28 6.70
C LEU A 350 -21.20 3.94 8.08
N ALA A 351 -20.12 4.55 8.57
CA ALA A 351 -20.13 5.26 9.84
C ALA A 351 -21.19 6.38 9.86
N ARG A 352 -21.34 7.11 8.73
CA ARG A 352 -22.39 8.11 8.54
C ARG A 352 -23.78 7.48 8.57
N LYS A 353 -24.01 6.44 7.76
CA LYS A 353 -25.32 5.76 7.64
C LYS A 353 -25.83 5.31 9.01
N TYR A 354 -24.96 4.72 9.82
CA TYR A 354 -25.32 4.20 11.14
C TYR A 354 -25.09 5.19 12.28
N ASN A 355 -24.74 6.44 11.97
CA ASN A 355 -24.53 7.54 12.92
C ASN A 355 -23.59 7.16 14.10
N VAL A 356 -22.46 6.53 13.78
CA VAL A 356 -21.44 6.14 14.76
C VAL A 356 -20.14 6.91 14.53
N PRO A 357 -19.41 7.29 15.61
CA PRO A 357 -18.13 7.96 15.46
C PRO A 357 -17.04 6.99 14.99
N ILE A 358 -16.11 7.49 14.19
CA ILE A 358 -14.90 6.77 13.80
C ILE A 358 -13.88 6.90 14.95
N ARG A 359 -13.46 5.76 15.50
CA ARG A 359 -12.40 5.68 16.51
C ARG A 359 -11.05 5.46 15.81
N TYR A 360 -9.97 5.67 16.56
CA TYR A 360 -8.62 5.46 16.06
C TYR A 360 -7.79 4.73 17.10
N ASP A 361 -7.24 3.59 16.70
CA ASP A 361 -6.29 2.84 17.53
C ASP A 361 -4.89 3.41 17.30
N PHE A 362 -4.32 4.07 18.32
CA PHE A 362 -2.98 4.66 18.25
C PHE A 362 -1.85 3.63 18.36
N THR A 363 -2.13 2.40 18.78
CA THR A 363 -1.16 1.30 18.80
C THR A 363 -1.04 0.67 17.41
N ALA A 364 -2.18 0.28 16.82
CA ALA A 364 -2.23 -0.26 15.46
C ALA A 364 -1.98 0.83 14.40
N GLN A 365 -2.25 2.10 14.74
CA GLN A 365 -2.32 3.25 13.83
C GLN A 365 -3.37 3.03 12.72
N ALA A 366 -4.60 2.69 13.11
CA ALA A 366 -5.69 2.42 12.17
C ALA A 366 -7.06 2.92 12.70
N PRO A 367 -7.93 3.47 11.82
CA PRO A 367 -9.30 3.81 12.16
C PRO A 367 -10.21 2.56 12.23
N HIS A 368 -11.19 2.61 13.13
CA HIS A 368 -12.19 1.56 13.27
C HIS A 368 -13.50 2.08 13.86
N PHE A 369 -14.58 1.32 13.69
CA PHE A 369 -15.86 1.56 14.37
C PHE A 369 -16.72 0.29 14.39
N ASN A 370 -17.77 0.31 15.21
CA ASN A 370 -18.77 -0.75 15.28
C ASN A 370 -20.15 -0.16 15.03
N TYR A 371 -21.06 -0.95 14.46
CA TYR A 371 -22.47 -0.58 14.28
C TYR A 371 -23.36 -1.83 14.35
N PHE A 372 -24.68 -1.63 14.40
CA PHE A 372 -25.67 -2.70 14.23
C PHE A 372 -26.41 -2.50 12.91
N ASP A 373 -26.54 -3.56 12.11
CA ASP A 373 -27.34 -3.52 10.88
C ASP A 373 -28.85 -3.53 11.16
N GLU A 374 -29.68 -3.45 10.12
CA GLU A 374 -31.14 -3.44 10.29
C GLU A 374 -31.70 -4.74 10.91
N ASN A 375 -30.92 -5.82 10.96
CA ASN A 375 -31.29 -7.11 11.56
C ASN A 375 -30.77 -7.25 13.00
N GLY A 376 -30.15 -6.21 13.56
CA GLY A 376 -29.53 -6.28 14.88
C GLY A 376 -28.25 -7.10 14.93
N VAL A 377 -27.62 -7.39 13.78
CA VAL A 377 -26.29 -8.02 13.74
C VAL A 377 -25.24 -6.95 13.97
N GLN A 378 -24.33 -7.19 14.92
CA GLN A 378 -23.22 -6.29 15.16
C GLN A 378 -22.17 -6.45 14.06
N HIS A 379 -21.62 -5.32 13.62
CA HIS A 379 -20.52 -5.23 12.68
C HIS A 379 -19.30 -4.56 13.33
N GLU A 380 -18.11 -4.96 12.91
CA GLU A 380 -16.85 -4.26 13.19
C GLU A 380 -16.12 -3.95 11.91
N VAL A 381 -15.70 -2.68 11.77
CA VAL A 381 -15.05 -2.17 10.58
C VAL A 381 -13.66 -1.67 10.94
N TRP A 382 -12.65 -2.17 10.23
CA TRP A 382 -11.28 -1.63 10.24
C TRP A 382 -10.91 -1.20 8.83
N PHE A 383 -10.28 -0.03 8.67
CA PHE A 383 -9.97 0.52 7.36
C PHE A 383 -8.73 1.43 7.39
N GLU A 384 -8.44 2.11 6.28
CA GLU A 384 -7.33 3.07 6.18
C GLU A 384 -7.84 4.49 5.98
N ASP A 385 -7.17 5.47 6.59
CA ASP A 385 -7.42 6.88 6.37
C ASP A 385 -6.12 7.69 6.31
N SER A 386 -6.23 9.01 6.19
CA SER A 386 -5.07 9.89 6.07
C SER A 386 -4.11 9.79 7.27
N ARG A 387 -4.60 9.46 8.47
CA ARG A 387 -3.78 9.32 9.69
C ARG A 387 -2.90 8.08 9.60
N SER A 388 -3.50 6.91 9.28
CA SER A 388 -2.77 5.64 9.17
C SER A 388 -1.75 5.67 8.03
N VAL A 389 -2.13 6.21 6.87
CA VAL A 389 -1.22 6.39 5.72
C VAL A 389 -0.05 7.30 6.06
N GLN A 390 -0.28 8.43 6.73
CA GLN A 390 0.84 9.31 7.14
C GLN A 390 1.78 8.64 8.14
N SER A 391 1.26 7.81 9.06
CA SER A 391 2.08 7.01 9.97
C SER A 391 2.96 6.02 9.21
N LYS A 392 2.42 5.38 8.17
CA LYS A 392 3.17 4.47 7.29
C LYS A 392 4.23 5.20 6.47
N PHE A 393 3.93 6.40 5.97
CA PHE A 393 4.93 7.24 5.28
C PHE A 393 6.05 7.69 6.22
N ASN A 394 5.74 7.99 7.49
CA ASN A 394 6.76 8.30 8.49
C ASN A 394 7.63 7.07 8.78
N LEU A 395 7.02 5.88 8.91
CA LEU A 395 7.76 4.63 9.06
C LEU A 395 8.71 4.38 7.87
N MET A 396 8.27 4.63 6.64
CA MET A 396 9.13 4.51 5.44
C MET A 396 10.36 5.44 5.53
N LYS A 397 10.15 6.68 5.95
CA LYS A 397 11.24 7.67 6.14
C LYS A 397 12.18 7.22 7.26
N GLU A 398 11.65 6.76 8.39
CA GLU A 398 12.42 6.25 9.54
C GLU A 398 13.27 5.03 9.18
N GLN A 399 12.69 4.05 8.47
CA GLN A 399 13.40 2.83 8.08
C GLN A 399 14.33 3.04 6.89
N GLY A 400 14.11 4.11 6.11
CA GLY A 400 14.92 4.43 4.94
C GLY A 400 14.64 3.53 3.74
N ILE A 401 13.46 2.88 3.67
CA ILE A 401 13.15 1.93 2.60
C ILE A 401 12.87 2.60 1.25
N GLY A 402 12.94 1.84 0.16
CA GLY A 402 12.88 2.36 -1.22
C GLY A 402 11.52 2.90 -1.63
N GLY A 403 10.43 2.24 -1.22
CA GLY A 403 9.12 2.61 -1.72
C GLY A 403 7.93 1.89 -1.09
N ILE A 404 6.79 2.02 -1.76
CA ILE A 404 5.48 1.51 -1.33
C ILE A 404 4.75 0.83 -2.48
N SER A 405 4.00 -0.22 -2.16
CA SER A 405 3.26 -1.02 -3.13
C SER A 405 1.80 -1.19 -2.71
N TYR A 406 0.87 -0.65 -3.49
CA TYR A 406 -0.55 -0.56 -3.14
C TYR A 406 -1.37 -1.73 -3.68
N TRP A 407 -2.13 -2.39 -2.79
CA TRP A 407 -3.21 -3.30 -3.14
C TRP A 407 -4.57 -2.68 -2.76
N LYS A 408 -5.42 -2.27 -3.70
CA LYS A 408 -5.24 -2.22 -5.16
C LYS A 408 -6.03 -1.05 -5.77
N ILE A 409 -5.76 -0.74 -7.04
CA ILE A 409 -6.53 0.24 -7.83
C ILE A 409 -8.02 -0.13 -7.84
N GLY A 410 -8.88 0.88 -7.81
CA GLY A 410 -10.34 0.73 -7.80
C GLY A 410 -10.99 0.86 -6.41
N LEU A 411 -10.21 1.17 -5.38
CA LEU A 411 -10.68 1.46 -4.01
C LEU A 411 -10.55 2.98 -3.73
N PRO A 412 -11.66 3.75 -3.77
CA PRO A 412 -11.60 5.20 -3.60
C PRO A 412 -10.99 5.63 -2.26
N PHE A 413 -9.88 6.37 -2.35
CA PHE A 413 -9.16 6.94 -1.21
C PHE A 413 -8.30 8.15 -1.68
N PRO A 414 -8.92 9.32 -1.92
CA PRO A 414 -8.23 10.46 -2.55
C PRO A 414 -7.06 11.00 -1.71
N GLN A 415 -7.19 10.99 -0.38
CA GLN A 415 -6.17 11.54 0.51
C GLN A 415 -4.85 10.77 0.42
N ASN A 416 -4.87 9.46 0.16
CA ASN A 416 -3.64 8.67 -0.02
C ASN A 416 -2.75 9.26 -1.12
N TRP A 417 -3.32 9.51 -2.30
CA TRP A 417 -2.58 9.99 -3.46
C TRP A 417 -2.09 11.42 -3.28
N ARG A 418 -2.90 12.29 -2.66
CA ARG A 418 -2.47 13.65 -2.32
C ARG A 418 -1.36 13.65 -1.27
N LEU A 419 -1.47 12.82 -0.23
CA LEU A 419 -0.41 12.70 0.78
C LEU A 419 0.89 12.14 0.20
N LEU A 420 0.83 11.23 -0.78
CA LEU A 420 2.01 10.68 -1.45
C LEU A 420 2.85 11.79 -2.09
N VAL A 421 2.23 12.68 -2.88
CA VAL A 421 2.94 13.81 -3.52
C VAL A 421 3.35 14.92 -2.56
N GLU A 422 2.66 15.03 -1.42
CA GLU A 422 3.04 15.97 -0.36
C GLU A 422 4.25 15.49 0.43
N ASN A 423 4.41 14.18 0.61
CA ASN A 423 5.49 13.60 1.40
C ASN A 423 6.74 13.30 0.57
N PHE A 424 6.58 12.99 -0.72
CA PHE A 424 7.64 12.44 -1.54
C PHE A 424 7.77 13.11 -2.91
N THR A 425 8.95 12.97 -3.49
CA THR A 425 9.20 13.19 -4.92
C THR A 425 9.04 11.84 -5.61
N ILE A 426 8.00 11.65 -6.40
CA ILE A 426 7.70 10.36 -7.05
C ILE A 426 8.70 10.14 -8.19
N THR A 427 9.42 9.02 -8.13
CA THR A 427 10.38 8.66 -9.17
C THR A 427 9.65 8.15 -10.43
N LYS A 428 10.05 8.62 -11.60
CA LYS A 428 9.61 8.12 -12.91
C LYS A 428 10.82 7.52 -13.63
N LYS A 429 10.64 6.34 -14.23
CA LYS A 429 11.71 5.56 -14.89
C LYS A 429 11.40 5.18 -16.35
N GLY A 430 10.15 5.41 -16.77
CA GLY A 430 9.65 5.13 -18.11
C GLY A 430 10.06 6.16 -19.14
#